data_AF-A0A379K6X3-F1
#
_entry.id   AF-A0A379K6X3-F1
#
_cell.length_a   1.000
_cell.length_b   1.000
_cell.length_c   1.000
_cell.angle_alpha   90.00
_cell.angle_beta   90.00
_cell.angle_gamma   90.00
#
_symmetry.space_group_name_H-M   'P 1'
#
loop_
_entity.id
_entity.type
_entity.pdbx_description
1 polymer ?
#
loop_
_entity_poly.entity_id
_entity_poly.type
_entity_poly.pdbx_seq_one_letter_code
_entity_poly.pdbx_strand_id
1 'polypeptide(L)'
;MAELIDKDYDVIKKMTPRAEVIELFKSRGEEYKLRLIDDMPDEQVMGLYFHEEYVDMCRGPHVPNTRFLKAFKLTRISGAYWRGDSKNEQLQRIYGTAWADKKQLAAYIQRIEEAEKRDHRRIGKQLDLFHLQEEAPGMVFWHPQWLDCLPGAGAVHAPGAA
;
A
#
# COMPACT_ATOMS: atom_id res chain seq x y z
N MET A 1 12.31 -11.53 -2.80
CA MET A 1 11.48 -11.43 -4.03
C MET A 1 12.34 -11.43 -5.29
N ALA A 2 13.35 -10.56 -5.43
CA ALA A 2 14.22 -10.56 -6.63
C ALA A 2 14.85 -11.94 -6.89
N GLU A 3 15.41 -12.59 -5.86
CA GLU A 3 15.97 -13.94 -5.95
C GLU A 3 14.98 -14.99 -6.49
N LEU A 4 13.71 -14.95 -6.07
CA LEU A 4 12.67 -15.86 -6.58
C LEU A 4 12.31 -15.56 -8.03
N ILE A 5 12.28 -14.28 -8.40
CA ILE A 5 12.01 -13.84 -9.77
C ILE A 5 13.16 -14.23 -10.69
N ASP A 6 14.39 -14.28 -10.21
CA ASP A 6 15.58 -14.67 -10.99
C ASP A 6 15.67 -16.17 -11.27
N LYS A 7 14.85 -16.99 -10.62
CA LYS A 7 14.67 -18.40 -11.00
C LYS A 7 13.85 -18.59 -12.28
N ASP A 8 13.15 -17.55 -12.76
CA ASP A 8 12.32 -17.56 -13.97
C ASP A 8 11.35 -18.77 -14.07
N TYR A 9 10.75 -19.18 -12.94
CA TYR A 9 9.81 -20.30 -12.87
C TYR A 9 8.41 -19.95 -13.43
N ASP A 10 7.67 -20.99 -13.82
CA ASP A 10 6.29 -20.89 -14.30
C ASP A 10 5.28 -20.83 -13.15
N VAL A 11 4.26 -19.99 -13.30
CA VAL A 11 3.13 -19.92 -12.36
C VAL A 11 2.07 -20.91 -12.83
N ILE A 12 1.85 -21.97 -12.06
CA ILE A 12 0.93 -23.05 -12.45
C ILE A 12 -0.45 -22.74 -11.88
N LYS A 13 -1.43 -22.55 -12.77
CA LYS A 13 -2.84 -22.41 -12.38
C LYS A 13 -3.51 -23.78 -12.34
N LYS A 14 -4.11 -24.15 -11.19
CA LYS A 14 -4.94 -25.35 -11.04
C LYS A 14 -6.34 -24.95 -10.56
N MET A 15 -7.36 -25.31 -11.34
CA MET A 15 -8.75 -25.23 -10.88
C MET A 15 -8.99 -26.37 -9.88
N THR A 16 -9.35 -26.01 -8.66
CA THR A 16 -9.39 -26.94 -7.53
C THR A 16 -10.75 -26.86 -6.83
N PRO A 17 -11.40 -27.99 -6.50
CA PRO A 17 -12.69 -27.99 -5.80
C PRO A 17 -12.60 -27.28 -4.44
N ARG A 18 -13.69 -26.61 -4.04
CA ARG A 18 -13.77 -25.87 -2.77
C ARG A 18 -13.27 -26.66 -1.56
N ALA A 19 -13.68 -27.93 -1.43
CA ALA A 19 -13.27 -28.78 -0.31
C ALA A 19 -11.76 -28.98 -0.22
N GLU A 20 -11.08 -29.22 -1.35
CA GLU A 20 -9.62 -29.35 -1.40
C GLU A 20 -8.92 -28.04 -1.07
N VAL A 21 -9.48 -26.90 -1.51
CA VAL A 21 -8.94 -25.56 -1.22
C VAL A 21 -9.02 -25.26 0.27
N ILE A 22 -10.13 -25.60 0.92
CA ILE A 22 -10.32 -25.44 2.37
C ILE A 22 -9.27 -26.27 3.14
N GLU A 23 -9.12 -27.55 2.81
CA GLU A 23 -8.15 -28.43 3.48
C GLU A 23 -6.71 -27.93 3.26
N LEU A 24 -6.38 -27.46 2.06
CA LEU A 24 -5.07 -26.88 1.77
C LEU A 24 -4.77 -25.67 2.66
N PHE A 25 -5.65 -24.66 2.70
CA PHE A 25 -5.39 -23.45 3.49
C PHE A 25 -5.47 -23.71 5.01
N LYS A 26 -6.28 -24.69 5.44
CA LYS A 26 -6.30 -25.14 6.84
C LYS A 26 -4.98 -25.80 7.24
N SER A 27 -4.43 -26.67 6.40
CA SER A 27 -3.13 -27.32 6.67
C SER A 27 -1.96 -26.32 6.73
N ARG A 28 -2.10 -25.16 6.07
CA ARG A 28 -1.12 -24.08 6.05
C ARG A 28 -1.33 -23.01 7.12
N GLY A 29 -2.41 -23.09 7.91
CA GLY A 29 -2.74 -22.10 8.94
C GLY A 29 -3.19 -20.74 8.40
N GLU A 30 -3.71 -20.68 7.16
CA GLU A 30 -4.09 -19.44 6.49
C GLU A 30 -5.54 -19.04 6.81
N GLU A 31 -5.81 -18.67 8.07
CA GLU A 31 -7.18 -18.41 8.57
C GLU A 31 -7.94 -17.34 7.77
N TYR A 32 -7.26 -16.28 7.35
CA TYR A 32 -7.87 -15.20 6.56
C TYR A 32 -8.34 -15.68 5.20
N LYS A 33 -7.67 -16.66 4.59
CA LYS A 33 -8.08 -17.26 3.32
C LYS A 33 -9.34 -18.09 3.52
N LEU A 34 -9.45 -18.83 4.63
CA LEU A 34 -10.66 -19.58 4.97
C LEU A 34 -11.87 -18.65 5.17
N ARG A 35 -11.70 -17.54 5.90
CA ARG A 35 -12.77 -16.53 6.06
C ARG A 35 -13.22 -15.96 4.71
N LEU A 36 -12.31 -15.69 3.78
CA LEU A 36 -12.66 -15.25 2.43
C LEU A 36 -13.45 -16.30 1.63
N ILE A 37 -13.11 -17.58 1.79
CA ILE A 37 -13.83 -18.69 1.14
C ILE A 37 -15.27 -18.76 1.65
N ASP A 38 -15.49 -18.59 2.95
CA ASP A 38 -16.82 -18.58 3.56
C ASP A 38 -17.70 -17.45 3.02
N ASP A 39 -17.11 -16.30 2.70
CA ASP A 39 -17.79 -15.16 2.07
C ASP A 39 -18.15 -15.39 0.59
N MET A 40 -17.79 -16.53 0.01
CA MET A 40 -18.08 -16.91 -1.38
C MET A 40 -18.83 -18.24 -1.45
N PRO A 41 -20.07 -18.36 -0.95
CA PRO A 41 -20.79 -19.63 -0.83
C PRO A 41 -21.10 -20.30 -2.18
N ASP A 42 -21.30 -19.51 -3.22
CA ASP A 42 -21.67 -20.00 -4.55
C ASP A 42 -20.49 -20.58 -5.34
N GLU A 43 -19.25 -20.28 -4.92
CA GLU A 43 -18.04 -20.69 -5.63
C GLU A 43 -17.66 -22.15 -5.29
N GLN A 44 -17.87 -23.05 -6.24
CA GLN A 44 -17.60 -24.49 -6.07
C GLN A 44 -16.18 -24.90 -6.47
N VAL A 45 -15.53 -24.12 -7.33
CA VAL A 45 -14.19 -24.38 -7.84
C VAL A 45 -13.40 -23.08 -7.83
N MET A 46 -12.18 -23.10 -7.28
CA MET A 46 -11.34 -21.92 -7.17
C MET A 46 -10.02 -22.11 -7.92
N GLY A 47 -9.51 -21.01 -8.48
CA GLY A 47 -8.20 -21.00 -9.13
C GLY A 47 -7.09 -20.87 -8.08
N LEU A 48 -6.29 -21.93 -7.95
CA LEU A 48 -5.05 -21.90 -7.17
C LEU A 48 -3.87 -21.60 -8.11
N TYR A 49 -3.02 -20.66 -7.69
CA TYR A 49 -1.79 -20.29 -8.37
C TYR A 49 -0.60 -20.78 -7.54
N PHE A 50 0.16 -21.70 -8.11
CA PHE A 50 1.34 -22.28 -7.49
C PHE A 50 2.59 -21.53 -7.96
N HIS A 51 3.36 -21.07 -6.98
CA HIS A 51 4.63 -20.39 -7.08
C HIS A 51 5.67 -21.26 -6.34
N GLU A 52 6.17 -22.29 -7.00
CA GLU A 52 7.00 -23.35 -6.37
C GLU A 52 6.27 -23.93 -5.13
N GLU A 53 6.80 -23.77 -3.92
CA GLU A 53 6.21 -24.23 -2.66
C GLU A 53 5.06 -23.34 -2.14
N TYR A 54 4.98 -22.11 -2.64
CA TYR A 54 3.95 -21.16 -2.27
C TYR A 54 2.70 -21.35 -3.13
N VAL A 55 1.53 -21.20 -2.52
CA VAL A 55 0.25 -21.32 -3.21
C VAL A 55 -0.68 -20.22 -2.72
N ASP A 56 -1.37 -19.59 -3.67
CA ASP A 56 -2.39 -18.58 -3.36
C ASP A 56 -3.66 -18.81 -4.18
N MET A 57 -4.79 -18.35 -3.66
CA MET A 57 -6.08 -18.33 -4.36
C MET A 57 -6.39 -16.90 -4.85
N CYS A 58 -6.74 -16.79 -6.11
CA CYS A 58 -7.12 -15.52 -6.73
C CYS A 58 -8.06 -15.78 -7.90
N ARG A 59 -8.82 -14.77 -8.32
CA ARG A 59 -9.60 -14.83 -9.58
C ARG A 59 -8.67 -14.74 -10.80
N GLY A 60 -7.59 -13.96 -10.70
CA GLY A 60 -6.60 -13.75 -11.76
C GLY A 60 -7.11 -12.97 -12.98
N PRO A 61 -6.41 -13.05 -14.14
CA PRO A 61 -5.26 -13.91 -14.44
C PRO A 61 -3.94 -13.43 -13.81
N HIS A 62 -3.00 -14.36 -13.61
CA HIS A 62 -1.61 -14.07 -13.23
C HIS A 62 -0.69 -14.14 -14.46
N VAL A 63 0.53 -13.61 -14.33
CA VAL A 63 1.57 -13.83 -15.33
C VAL A 63 1.90 -15.32 -15.44
N PRO A 64 2.21 -15.84 -16.65
CA PRO A 64 2.50 -17.25 -16.81
C PRO A 64 3.88 -17.65 -16.24
N ASN A 65 4.81 -16.70 -16.10
CA ASN A 65 6.17 -16.94 -15.64
C ASN A 65 6.71 -15.71 -14.90
N THR A 66 7.59 -15.91 -13.91
CA THR A 66 8.11 -14.80 -13.09
C THR A 66 9.04 -13.85 -13.83
N ARG A 67 9.57 -14.23 -15.01
CA ARG A 67 10.43 -13.37 -15.85
C ARG A 67 9.78 -12.02 -16.22
N PHE A 68 8.44 -11.95 -16.20
CA PHE A 68 7.70 -10.72 -16.50
C PHE A 68 7.66 -9.73 -15.32
N LEU A 69 8.13 -10.12 -14.13
CA LEU A 69 8.02 -9.33 -12.89
C LEU A 69 9.32 -8.59 -12.52
N LYS A 70 10.25 -8.41 -13.45
CA LYS A 70 11.60 -7.86 -13.16
C LYS A 70 11.58 -6.40 -12.70
N ALA A 71 10.62 -5.58 -13.13
CA ALA A 71 10.56 -4.17 -12.78
C ALA A 71 9.49 -3.91 -11.72
N PHE A 72 9.84 -4.14 -10.45
CA PHE A 72 8.98 -3.86 -9.29
C PHE A 72 9.74 -3.11 -8.18
N LYS A 73 9.01 -2.44 -7.29
CA LYS A 73 9.58 -1.79 -6.09
C LYS A 73 8.56 -1.76 -4.96
N LEU A 74 9.00 -2.12 -3.76
CA LEU A 74 8.23 -1.89 -2.52
C LEU A 74 8.32 -0.40 -2.15
N THR A 75 7.22 0.19 -1.73
CA THR A 75 7.13 1.65 -1.53
C THR A 75 6.97 2.03 -0.06
N ARG A 76 5.92 1.54 0.61
CA ARG A 76 5.59 1.91 1.99
C ARG A 76 5.00 0.73 2.75
N ILE A 77 5.09 0.78 4.08
CA ILE A 77 4.37 -0.10 4.99
C ILE A 77 3.32 0.72 5.75
N SER A 78 2.14 0.15 5.98
CA SER A 78 1.12 0.77 6.83
C SER A 78 0.39 -0.28 7.66
N GLY A 79 -0.29 0.16 8.71
CA GLY A 79 -1.35 -0.65 9.32
C GLY A 79 -2.60 -0.66 8.46
N ALA A 80 -3.35 -1.75 8.53
CA ALA A 80 -4.72 -1.88 8.03
C ALA A 80 -5.51 -2.71 9.04
N TYR A 81 -6.83 -2.68 8.96
CA TYR A 81 -7.67 -3.54 9.79
C TYR A 81 -8.45 -4.50 8.91
N TRP A 82 -8.71 -5.71 9.41
CA TRP A 82 -9.53 -6.67 8.68
C TRP A 82 -10.91 -6.07 8.36
N ARG A 83 -11.34 -6.17 7.09
CA ARG A 83 -12.57 -5.54 6.56
C ARG A 83 -12.66 -4.01 6.76
N GLY A 84 -11.57 -3.35 7.14
CA GLY A 84 -11.54 -1.92 7.45
C GLY A 84 -12.20 -1.54 8.78
N ASP A 85 -12.55 -2.52 9.63
CA ASP A 85 -13.14 -2.28 10.94
C ASP A 85 -12.05 -2.22 12.02
N SER A 86 -11.93 -1.08 12.69
CA SER A 86 -10.92 -0.83 13.73
C SER A 86 -11.06 -1.71 14.98
N LYS A 87 -12.19 -2.42 15.13
CA LYS A 87 -12.39 -3.41 16.19
C LYS A 87 -11.72 -4.75 15.89
N ASN A 88 -11.38 -5.01 14.64
CA ASN A 88 -10.71 -6.24 14.24
C ASN A 88 -9.19 -6.15 14.43
N GLU A 89 -8.51 -7.28 14.20
CA GLU A 89 -7.05 -7.35 14.24
C GLU A 89 -6.39 -6.38 13.26
N GLN A 90 -5.31 -5.74 13.72
CA GLN A 90 -4.48 -4.89 12.89
C GLN A 90 -3.53 -5.74 12.04
N LEU A 91 -3.64 -5.61 10.73
CA LEU A 91 -2.81 -6.25 9.71
C LEU A 91 -1.72 -5.29 9.22
N GLN A 92 -0.62 -5.87 8.77
CA GLN A 92 0.44 -5.14 8.08
C GLN A 92 0.17 -5.11 6.59
N ARG A 93 0.07 -3.91 6.02
CA ARG A 93 -0.08 -3.69 4.58
C ARG A 93 1.24 -3.25 3.97
N ILE A 94 1.75 -4.05 3.04
CA ILE A 94 2.96 -3.76 2.28
C ILE A 94 2.56 -3.24 0.90
N TYR A 95 2.92 -2.01 0.58
CA TYR A 95 2.68 -1.41 -0.73
C TYR A 95 3.86 -1.66 -1.67
N GLY A 96 3.53 -1.87 -2.95
CA GLY A 96 4.50 -1.97 -4.02
C GLY A 96 3.91 -1.55 -5.35
N THR A 97 4.77 -1.37 -6.34
CA THR A 97 4.41 -1.05 -7.72
C THR A 97 5.21 -1.95 -8.66
N ALA A 98 4.63 -2.28 -9.81
CA ALA A 98 5.27 -3.07 -10.86
C ALA A 98 4.96 -2.47 -12.23
N TRP A 99 5.92 -2.56 -13.15
CA TRP A 99 5.86 -1.97 -14.49
C TRP A 99 6.43 -2.95 -15.51
N ALA A 100 6.18 -2.70 -16.80
CA ALA A 100 6.69 -3.55 -17.87
C ALA A 100 8.21 -3.45 -18.01
N ASP A 101 8.79 -2.27 -17.76
CA ASP A 101 10.22 -2.02 -17.87
C ASP A 101 10.75 -1.10 -16.75
N LYS A 102 12.08 -1.08 -16.61
CA LYS A 102 12.78 -0.28 -15.59
C LYS A 102 12.65 1.23 -15.82
N LYS A 103 12.46 1.67 -17.05
CA LYS A 103 12.34 3.10 -17.41
C LYS A 103 11.01 3.66 -16.91
N GLN A 104 9.92 2.93 -17.12
CA GLN A 104 8.60 3.26 -16.60
C GLN A 104 8.57 3.26 -15.07
N LEU A 105 9.19 2.25 -14.44
CA LEU A 105 9.33 2.21 -12.98
C LEU A 105 10.07 3.45 -12.46
N ALA A 106 11.23 3.78 -13.02
CA ALA A 106 11.98 4.97 -12.64
C ALA A 106 11.18 6.27 -12.80
N ALA A 107 10.47 6.42 -13.94
CA ALA A 107 9.61 7.57 -14.19
C ALA A 107 8.44 7.66 -13.17
N TYR A 108 7.89 6.53 -12.74
CA TYR A 108 6.89 6.51 -11.67
C TYR A 108 7.47 6.94 -10.33
N ILE A 109 8.63 6.39 -9.93
CA ILE A 109 9.27 6.75 -8.66
C ILE A 109 9.61 8.23 -8.62
N GLN A 110 10.16 8.79 -9.69
CA GLN A 110 10.44 10.23 -9.78
C GLN A 110 9.17 11.07 -9.59
N ARG A 111 8.03 10.66 -10.16
CA ARG A 111 6.75 11.36 -9.96
C ARG A 111 6.28 11.31 -8.51
N ILE A 112 6.47 10.19 -7.82
CA ILE A 112 6.12 10.06 -6.41
C ILE A 112 7.01 10.96 -5.54
N GLU A 113 8.32 10.99 -5.80
CA GLU A 113 9.26 11.87 -5.10
C GLU A 113 8.93 13.36 -5.32
N GLU A 114 8.55 13.74 -6.54
CA GLU A 114 8.11 15.09 -6.85
C GLU A 114 6.78 15.45 -6.17
N ALA A 115 5.84 14.51 -6.07
CA ALA A 115 4.59 14.72 -5.34
C ALA A 115 4.84 14.89 -3.83
N GLU A 116 5.75 14.10 -3.24
CA GLU A 116 6.10 14.20 -1.82
C GLU A 116 6.73 15.55 -1.46
N LYS A 117 7.53 16.15 -2.36
CA LYS A 117 8.07 17.50 -2.17
C LYS A 117 6.98 18.58 -2.05
N ARG A 118 5.79 18.32 -2.58
CA ARG A 118 4.63 19.24 -2.61
C ARG A 118 3.56 18.89 -1.57
N ASP A 119 3.85 17.95 -0.67
CA ASP A 119 2.95 17.61 0.43
C ASP A 119 2.87 18.77 1.42
N HIS A 120 1.68 19.35 1.59
CA HIS A 120 1.43 20.47 2.48
C HIS A 120 1.81 20.18 3.95
N ARG A 121 1.79 18.92 4.38
CA ARG A 121 2.21 18.52 5.74
C ARG A 121 3.72 18.57 5.89
N ARG A 122 4.44 18.18 4.83
CA ARG A 122 5.91 18.26 4.79
C ARG A 122 6.35 19.71 4.70
N ILE A 123 5.77 20.48 3.78
CA ILE A 123 6.06 21.92 3.62
C ILE A 123 5.69 22.68 4.89
N GLY A 124 4.49 22.44 5.44
CA GLY A 124 4.01 23.10 6.66
C GLY A 124 4.94 22.88 7.85
N LYS A 125 5.49 21.67 8.00
CA LYS A 125 6.51 21.40 9.02
C LYS A 125 7.86 22.06 8.73
N GLN A 126 8.31 22.07 7.47
CA GLN A 126 9.59 22.65 7.08
C GLN A 126 9.62 24.18 7.19
N LEU A 127 8.50 24.82 6.89
CA LEU A 127 8.30 26.27 6.95
C LEU A 127 7.61 26.70 8.26
N ASP A 128 7.51 25.81 9.24
CA ASP A 128 6.94 26.09 10.57
C ASP A 128 5.59 26.84 10.51
N LEU A 129 4.70 26.41 9.62
CA LEU A 129 3.40 27.05 9.35
C LEU A 129 2.30 26.58 10.30
N PHE A 130 2.32 25.31 10.66
CA PHE A 130 1.35 24.70 11.57
C PHE A 130 1.88 23.40 12.15
N HIS A 131 1.26 22.95 13.24
CA HIS A 131 1.48 21.61 13.76
C HIS A 131 0.17 20.94 14.21
N LEU A 132 0.28 19.65 14.51
CA LEU A 132 -0.74 18.80 15.13
C LEU A 132 -0.14 18.28 16.45
N GLN A 133 -0.96 18.14 17.48
CA GLN A 133 -0.55 17.62 18.78
C GLN A 133 -1.50 16.49 19.21
N GLU A 134 -1.00 15.55 20.00
CA GLU A 134 -1.76 14.34 20.37
C GLU A 134 -2.94 14.66 21.30
N GLU A 135 -2.86 15.76 22.04
CA GLU A 135 -3.90 16.26 22.94
C GLU A 135 -5.15 16.71 22.18
N ALA A 136 -5.04 17.02 20.88
CA ALA A 136 -6.15 17.42 20.03
C ALA A 136 -6.04 16.81 18.61
N PRO A 137 -6.28 15.50 18.45
CA PRO A 137 -6.15 14.83 17.16
C PRO A 137 -7.08 15.42 16.10
N GLY A 138 -6.52 15.84 14.98
CA GLY A 138 -7.26 16.45 13.87
C GLY A 138 -7.49 17.96 14.00
N MET A 139 -7.05 18.59 15.09
CA MET A 139 -7.06 20.05 15.25
C MET A 139 -5.72 20.65 14.80
N VAL A 140 -5.77 21.67 13.94
CA VAL A 140 -4.58 22.35 13.41
C VAL A 140 -4.24 23.57 14.26
N PHE A 141 -2.99 23.67 14.71
CA PHE A 141 -2.46 24.82 15.42
C PHE A 141 -1.63 25.66 14.44
N TRP A 142 -2.18 26.81 14.03
CA TRP A 142 -1.57 27.71 13.05
C TRP A 142 -0.51 28.61 13.71
N HIS A 143 0.66 28.71 13.09
CA HIS A 143 1.75 29.57 13.54
C HIS A 143 1.65 30.96 12.89
N PRO A 144 2.33 31.99 13.43
CA PRO A 144 2.31 33.34 12.84
C PRO A 144 2.72 33.37 11.36
N GLN A 145 3.70 32.54 10.96
CA GLN A 145 4.22 32.43 9.59
C GLN A 145 3.14 31.98 8.58
N TRP A 146 2.08 31.29 9.04
CA TRP A 146 0.94 30.97 8.19
C TRP A 146 0.14 32.19 7.77
N LEU A 147 0.06 33.22 8.64
CA LEU A 147 -0.70 34.43 8.36
C LEU A 147 -0.12 35.17 7.16
N ASP A 148 1.21 35.19 7.01
CA ASP A 148 1.89 35.78 5.86
C ASP A 148 1.55 35.11 4.52
N CYS A 149 1.06 33.87 4.55
CA CYS A 149 0.64 33.13 3.37
C CYS A 149 -0.80 33.48 2.92
N LEU A 150 -1.57 34.21 3.74
CA LEU A 150 -2.95 34.57 3.42
C LEU A 150 -3.01 35.74 2.41
N PRO A 151 -3.95 35.70 1.46
CA PRO A 151 -4.15 36.83 0.54
C PRO A 151 -4.46 38.11 1.32
N GLY A 152 -3.61 39.13 1.16
CA GLY A 152 -3.78 40.44 1.83
C GLY A 152 -3.00 40.63 3.14
N ALA A 153 -2.15 39.67 3.54
CA ALA A 153 -1.38 39.73 4.78
C ALA A 153 -0.20 40.73 4.80
N GLY A 154 0.07 41.44 3.70
CA GLY A 154 1.20 42.36 3.54
C GLY A 154 1.18 43.64 4.41
N ALA A 155 0.50 43.66 5.56
CA ALA A 155 0.26 44.88 6.32
C ALA A 155 0.32 44.77 7.86
N VAL A 156 0.89 43.71 8.45
CA VAL A 156 0.90 43.59 9.94
C VAL A 156 2.30 43.45 10.57
N HIS A 157 3.35 43.17 9.79
CA HIS A 157 4.72 43.08 10.32
C HIS A 157 5.62 44.22 9.82
N ALA A 158 5.23 45.47 10.14
CA ALA A 158 6.19 46.54 10.27
C ALA A 158 6.81 46.44 11.68
N PRO A 159 8.13 46.24 11.84
CA PRO A 159 8.76 46.29 13.14
C PRO A 159 8.67 47.72 13.66
N GLY A 160 7.85 47.92 14.70
CA GLY A 160 7.80 49.15 15.46
C GLY A 160 9.14 49.40 16.15
N ALA A 161 9.74 50.52 15.76
CA ALA A 161 10.82 51.27 16.39
C ALA A 161 11.10 50.96 17.88
N ALA A 162 12.39 50.73 18.17
CA ALA A 162 13.09 51.38 19.27
C ALA A 162 14.28 52.15 18.67
#